data_AF-A0A7S1Q1J9-F1
#
_entry.id   AF-A0A7S1Q1J9-F1
#
_cell.length_a   1.000
_cell.length_b   1.000
_cell.length_c   1.000
_cell.angle_alpha   90.00
_cell.angle_beta   90.00
_cell.angle_gamma   90.00
#
_symmetry.space_group_name_H-M   'P 1'
#
loop_
_entity.id
_entity.type
_entity.pdbx_description
1 polymer ?
#
loop_
_entity_poly.entity_id
_entity_poly.type
_entity_poly.pdbx_seq_one_letter_code
_entity_poly.pdbx_strand_id
1 'polypeptide(L)'
;DKPCNRRFFEELRRLSQAAARIPLISHHHLYQGLPAELENDPRWARHVKEGLRGRGYWFWKPALVNLLWSKGTLKDGDTVVWADPDDGAYIGKQPGDDQLWEAVMANAHWDIFVKNQPYCEMAWTKGDIFSRFGTQWSDPHY
;
A
#
# COMPACT_ATOMS: atom_id res chain seq x y z
N ASP A 1 -18.63 -14.10 -1.86
CA ASP A 1 -18.37 -12.72 -2.31
C ASP A 1 -19.62 -11.88 -2.37
N LYS A 2 -19.63 -10.73 -1.67
CA LYS A 2 -20.72 -9.74 -1.78
C LYS A 2 -20.68 -9.16 -3.21
N PRO A 3 -21.81 -9.09 -3.95
CA PRO A 3 -21.84 -8.61 -5.34
C PRO A 3 -21.17 -7.25 -5.58
N CYS A 4 -21.16 -6.38 -4.55
CA CYS A 4 -20.54 -5.07 -4.60
C CYS A 4 -19.02 -5.11 -4.86
N ASN A 5 -18.30 -6.16 -4.47
CA ASN A 5 -16.83 -6.22 -4.58
C ASN A 5 -16.31 -6.77 -5.92
N ARG A 6 -17.20 -7.24 -6.80
CA ARG A 6 -16.80 -7.88 -8.07
C ARG A 6 -15.88 -6.99 -8.91
N ARG A 7 -16.24 -5.71 -9.07
CA ARG A 7 -15.44 -4.73 -9.82
C ARG A 7 -14.05 -4.55 -9.22
N PHE A 8 -13.96 -4.43 -7.90
CA PHE A 8 -12.69 -4.28 -7.18
C PHE A 8 -11.78 -5.50 -7.39
N PHE A 9 -12.34 -6.71 -7.38
CA PHE A 9 -11.56 -7.93 -7.65
C PHE A 9 -11.09 -8.03 -9.11
N GLU A 10 -11.89 -7.54 -10.06
CA GLU A 10 -11.47 -7.43 -11.46
C GLU A 10 -10.34 -6.41 -11.63
N GLU A 11 -10.45 -5.25 -10.97
CA GLU A 11 -9.41 -4.21 -10.91
C GLU A 11 -8.11 -4.76 -10.29
N LEU A 12 -8.20 -5.52 -9.19
CA LEU A 12 -7.07 -6.15 -8.53
C LEU A 12 -6.34 -7.16 -9.43
N ARG A 13 -7.09 -7.97 -10.18
CA ARG A 13 -6.49 -8.90 -11.17
C ARG A 13 -5.79 -8.15 -12.30
N ARG A 14 -6.39 -7.08 -12.81
CA ARG A 14 -5.77 -6.26 -13.88
C ARG A 14 -4.48 -5.60 -13.40
N LEU A 15 -4.47 -5.07 -12.18
CA LEU A 15 -3.26 -4.52 -11.56
C LEU A 15 -2.17 -5.59 -11.46
N SER A 16 -2.49 -6.78 -10.98
CA SER A 16 -1.55 -7.91 -10.93
C SER A 16 -1.01 -8.28 -12.32
N GLN A 17 -1.85 -8.30 -13.35
CA GLN A 17 -1.42 -8.61 -14.72
C GLN A 17 -0.49 -7.52 -15.27
N ALA A 18 -0.73 -6.27 -14.91
CA ALA A 18 0.14 -5.16 -15.29
C ALA A 18 1.49 -5.22 -14.57
N ALA A 19 1.49 -5.45 -13.26
CA ALA A 19 2.70 -5.62 -12.46
C ALA A 19 3.59 -6.77 -12.97
N ALA A 20 2.97 -7.87 -13.44
CA ALA A 20 3.70 -9.02 -14.01
C ALA A 20 4.54 -8.69 -15.25
N ARG A 21 4.30 -7.54 -15.90
CA ARG A 21 5.11 -7.11 -17.05
C ARG A 21 6.40 -6.41 -16.65
N ILE A 22 6.54 -6.02 -15.39
CA ILE A 22 7.73 -5.34 -14.88
C ILE A 22 8.69 -6.40 -14.31
N PRO A 23 9.87 -6.63 -14.93
CA PRO A 23 10.73 -7.75 -14.57
C PRO A 23 11.25 -7.74 -13.13
N LEU A 24 11.34 -6.55 -12.51
CA LEU A 24 11.80 -6.40 -11.12
C LEU A 24 10.73 -6.80 -10.09
N ILE A 25 9.47 -6.97 -10.48
CA ILE A 25 8.41 -7.42 -9.58
C ILE A 25 8.38 -8.95 -9.58
N SER A 26 8.89 -9.54 -8.50
CA SER A 26 9.02 -11.00 -8.35
C SER A 26 7.85 -11.66 -7.61
N HIS A 27 7.15 -10.93 -6.74
CA HIS A 27 6.08 -11.46 -5.89
C HIS A 27 4.85 -10.56 -5.86
N HIS A 28 3.67 -11.16 -5.94
CA HIS A 28 2.38 -10.44 -5.86
C HIS A 28 1.60 -10.91 -4.63
N HIS A 29 1.19 -9.96 -3.79
CA HIS A 29 0.35 -10.22 -2.62
C HIS A 29 -1.01 -9.52 -2.80
N LEU A 30 -2.00 -10.25 -3.30
CA LEU A 30 -3.34 -9.73 -3.60
C LEU A 30 -4.29 -9.97 -2.43
N TYR A 31 -4.80 -8.89 -1.84
CA TYR A 31 -5.72 -8.94 -0.71
C TYR A 31 -7.14 -8.53 -1.12
N GLN A 32 -8.07 -9.48 -1.07
CA GLN A 32 -9.51 -9.26 -1.30
C GLN A 32 -10.27 -8.90 -0.01
N GLY A 33 -9.57 -9.03 1.12
CA GLY A 33 -10.01 -8.75 2.49
C GLY A 33 -8.80 -8.86 3.42
N LEU A 34 -9.00 -8.65 4.72
CA LEU A 34 -7.93 -8.89 5.69
C LEU A 34 -7.68 -10.39 5.84
N PRO A 35 -6.40 -10.81 5.96
CA PRO A 35 -6.05 -12.11 6.48
C PRO A 35 -6.61 -12.30 7.91
N ALA A 36 -6.92 -13.55 8.27
CA ALA A 36 -7.50 -13.89 9.57
C ALA A 36 -6.62 -13.41 10.75
N GLU A 37 -5.31 -13.35 10.56
CA GLU A 37 -4.35 -12.87 11.56
C GLU A 37 -4.54 -11.39 11.90
N LEU A 38 -5.00 -10.59 10.95
CA LEU A 38 -5.28 -9.16 11.15
C LEU A 38 -6.75 -8.94 11.51
N GLU A 39 -7.66 -9.70 10.91
CA GLU A 39 -9.10 -9.61 11.19
C GLU A 39 -9.44 -9.97 12.64
N ASN A 40 -8.77 -10.98 13.19
CA ASN A 40 -8.99 -11.45 14.56
C ASN A 40 -8.05 -10.80 15.59
N ASP A 41 -7.20 -9.86 15.18
CA ASP A 41 -6.28 -9.20 16.10
C ASP A 41 -7.07 -8.21 17.01
N PRO A 42 -7.02 -8.38 18.34
CA PRO A 42 -7.74 -7.49 19.26
C PRO A 42 -7.28 -6.02 19.15
N ARG A 43 -6.04 -5.75 18.70
CA ARG A 43 -5.55 -4.38 18.45
C ARG A 43 -6.37 -3.67 17.38
N TRP A 44 -6.87 -4.41 16.40
CA TRP A 44 -7.63 -3.89 15.25
C TRP A 44 -9.14 -4.05 15.41
N ALA A 45 -9.63 -4.72 16.47
CA ALA A 45 -11.05 -5.04 16.69
C ALA A 45 -12.01 -3.85 16.50
N ARG A 46 -11.62 -2.64 16.91
CA ARG A 46 -12.45 -1.41 16.72
C ARG A 46 -12.55 -0.96 15.26
N HIS A 47 -11.59 -1.36 14.44
CA HIS A 47 -11.41 -1.01 13.04
C HIS A 47 -11.70 -2.18 12.10
N VAL A 48 -12.41 -3.22 12.52
CA VAL A 48 -12.84 -4.32 11.62
C VAL A 48 -14.34 -4.60 11.71
N LYS A 49 -15.08 -3.77 12.46
CA LYS A 49 -16.53 -3.93 12.62
C LYS A 49 -17.24 -3.60 11.30
N GLU A 50 -18.21 -4.45 10.93
CA GLU A 50 -19.04 -4.21 9.75
C GLU A 50 -19.82 -2.89 9.88
N GLY A 51 -20.04 -2.21 8.74
CA GLY A 51 -20.89 -1.02 8.67
C GLY A 51 -20.25 0.30 9.14
N LEU A 52 -19.00 0.29 9.63
CA LEU A 52 -18.36 1.51 10.12
C LEU A 52 -17.79 2.45 9.04
N ARG A 53 -17.60 2.00 7.78
CA ARG A 53 -17.39 2.78 6.51
C ARG A 53 -16.83 1.89 5.39
N GLY A 54 -16.62 2.50 4.21
CA GLY A 54 -16.21 1.88 2.93
C GLY A 54 -14.84 1.19 2.90
N ARG A 55 -14.52 0.64 1.72
CA ARG A 55 -13.48 -0.36 1.43
C ARG A 55 -12.09 0.05 1.92
N GLY A 56 -11.56 -0.69 2.90
CA GLY A 56 -10.17 -0.59 3.36
C GLY A 56 -10.01 0.43 4.48
N TYR A 57 -9.45 0.00 5.61
CA TYR A 57 -9.02 0.93 6.64
C TYR A 57 -7.60 1.40 6.33
N TRP A 58 -7.30 2.66 6.65
CA TRP A 58 -5.94 3.23 6.49
C TRP A 58 -4.85 2.39 7.17
N PHE A 59 -5.19 1.67 8.25
CA PHE A 59 -4.24 0.80 8.93
C PHE A 59 -3.89 -0.48 8.13
N TRP A 60 -4.69 -0.88 7.15
CA TRP A 60 -4.49 -2.14 6.43
C TRP A 60 -3.15 -2.17 5.71
N LYS A 61 -2.76 -1.05 5.09
CA LYS A 61 -1.51 -0.95 4.32
C LYS A 61 -0.30 -1.29 5.20
N PRO A 62 -0.04 -0.56 6.31
CA PRO A 62 1.07 -0.90 7.20
C PRO A 62 0.89 -2.25 7.90
N ALA A 63 -0.33 -2.66 8.25
CA ALA A 63 -0.56 -3.94 8.93
C ALA A 63 -0.25 -5.16 8.03
N LEU A 64 -0.60 -5.08 6.75
CA LEU A 64 -0.32 -6.14 5.77
C LEU A 64 1.17 -6.23 5.46
N VAL A 65 1.87 -5.10 5.33
CA VAL A 65 3.33 -5.09 5.16
C VAL A 65 4.01 -5.70 6.40
N ASN A 66 3.59 -5.32 7.60
CA ASN A 66 4.10 -5.91 8.84
C ASN A 66 3.83 -7.41 8.93
N LEU A 67 2.68 -7.88 8.42
CA LEU A 67 2.38 -9.31 8.39
C LEU A 67 3.37 -10.06 7.47
N LEU A 68 3.64 -9.53 6.27
CA LEU A 68 4.62 -10.10 5.34
C LEU A 68 6.02 -10.16 5.96
N TRP A 69 6.42 -9.10 6.67
CA TRP A 69 7.67 -9.05 7.43
C TRP A 69 7.73 -10.12 8.52
N SER A 70 6.70 -10.19 9.37
CA SER A 70 6.66 -11.13 10.50
C SER A 70 6.70 -12.60 10.06
N LYS A 71 6.24 -12.88 8.84
CA LYS A 71 6.26 -14.22 8.22
C LYS A 71 7.56 -14.50 7.46
N GLY A 72 8.51 -13.57 7.41
CA GLY A 72 9.75 -13.70 6.65
C GLY A 72 9.55 -13.72 5.13
N THR A 73 8.37 -13.31 4.65
CA THR A 73 8.08 -13.15 3.22
C THR A 73 8.70 -11.86 2.68
N LEU A 74 8.70 -10.82 3.51
CA LEU A 74 9.47 -9.60 3.30
C LEU A 74 10.69 -9.63 4.22
N LYS A 75 11.85 -9.23 3.70
CA LYS A 75 13.13 -9.16 4.44
C LYS A 75 13.87 -7.87 4.13
N ASP A 76 14.92 -7.60 4.90
CA ASP A 76 15.84 -6.50 4.62
C ASP A 76 16.39 -6.58 3.20
N GLY A 77 16.36 -5.44 2.51
CA GLY A 77 16.78 -5.30 1.11
C GLY A 77 15.67 -5.52 0.08
N ASP A 78 14.48 -5.98 0.49
CA ASP A 78 13.34 -6.07 -0.41
C ASP A 78 12.66 -4.69 -0.60
N THR A 79 12.18 -4.42 -1.81
CA THR A 79 11.35 -3.24 -2.11
C THR A 79 9.87 -3.62 -2.09
N VAL A 80 9.04 -2.83 -1.39
CA VAL A 80 7.58 -2.98 -1.38
C VAL A 80 6.93 -1.92 -2.25
N VAL A 81 6.15 -2.36 -3.23
CA VAL A 81 5.24 -1.48 -3.98
C VAL A 81 3.82 -1.72 -3.50
N TRP A 82 3.22 -0.71 -2.87
CA TRP A 82 1.80 -0.71 -2.54
C TRP A 82 1.01 0.00 -3.65
N ALA A 83 -0.06 -0.64 -4.14
CA ALA A 83 -0.96 -0.03 -5.12
C ALA A 83 -2.41 -0.42 -4.84
N ASP A 84 -3.27 0.59 -4.72
CA ASP A 84 -4.72 0.37 -4.65
C ASP A 84 -5.24 0.08 -6.06
N PRO A 85 -6.03 -0.99 -6.27
CA PRO A 85 -6.39 -1.44 -7.62
C PRO A 85 -7.44 -0.56 -8.31
N ASP A 86 -8.20 0.20 -7.54
CA ASP A 86 -9.19 1.17 -8.00
C ASP A 86 -8.59 2.56 -8.25
N ASP A 87 -7.31 2.78 -7.90
CA ASP A 87 -6.58 3.97 -8.33
C ASP A 87 -6.05 3.79 -9.76
N GLY A 88 -6.57 4.61 -10.67
CA GLY A 88 -6.31 4.52 -12.11
C GLY A 88 -4.91 4.98 -12.54
N ALA A 89 -4.03 5.32 -11.61
CA ALA A 89 -2.89 6.18 -11.91
C ALA A 89 -1.49 5.52 -11.97
N TYR A 90 -1.32 4.23 -11.67
CA TYR A 90 0.02 3.77 -11.28
C TYR A 90 0.70 2.72 -12.16
N ILE A 91 0.19 1.49 -12.26
CA ILE A 91 0.89 0.41 -12.98
C ILE A 91 0.08 -0.02 -14.20
N GLY A 92 0.69 0.10 -15.38
CA GLY A 92 0.13 -0.38 -16.65
C GLY A 92 -1.14 0.29 -17.13
N LYS A 93 -1.38 1.55 -16.74
CA LYS A 93 -2.57 2.33 -17.11
C LYS A 93 -2.29 3.30 -18.25
N GLN A 94 -1.09 3.89 -18.27
CA GLN A 94 -0.61 4.79 -19.31
C GLN A 94 0.60 4.17 -20.04
N PRO A 95 0.80 4.47 -21.33
CA PRO A 95 2.06 4.18 -22.00
C PRO A 95 3.23 4.77 -21.22
N GLY A 96 4.25 3.96 -20.91
CA GLY A 96 5.41 4.40 -20.15
C GLY A 96 5.37 4.10 -18.64
N ASP A 97 4.22 3.71 -18.07
CA ASP A 97 4.12 3.43 -16.63
C ASP A 97 5.07 2.30 -16.19
N ASP A 98 5.15 1.23 -16.99
CA ASP A 98 5.97 0.06 -16.66
C ASP A 98 7.47 0.47 -16.61
N GLN A 99 7.93 1.34 -17.53
CA GLN A 99 9.29 1.88 -17.56
C GLN A 99 9.57 2.84 -16.39
N LEU A 100 8.58 3.67 -16.01
CA LEU A 100 8.70 4.53 -14.84
C LEU A 100 8.95 3.70 -13.58
N TRP A 101 8.14 2.66 -13.35
CA TRP A 101 8.28 1.80 -12.17
C TRP A 101 9.57 0.99 -12.19
N GLU A 102 10.01 0.52 -13.35
CA GLU A 102 11.32 -0.11 -13.49
C GLU A 102 12.45 0.85 -13.10
N ALA A 103 12.40 2.11 -13.56
CA ALA A 103 13.39 3.12 -13.20
C ALA A 103 13.36 3.48 -11.70
N VAL A 104 12.16 3.59 -11.11
CA VAL A 104 11.99 3.85 -9.66
C VAL A 104 12.59 2.71 -8.85
N MET A 105 12.25 1.45 -9.17
CA MET A 105 12.74 0.28 -8.43
C MET A 105 14.23 0.02 -8.64
N ALA A 106 14.78 0.37 -9.80
CA ALA A 106 16.22 0.30 -10.06
C ALA A 106 17.01 1.34 -9.24
N ASN A 107 16.36 2.38 -8.71
CA ASN A 107 17.02 3.47 -8.02
C ASN A 107 17.01 3.26 -6.49
N ALA A 108 17.91 2.39 -6.03
CA ALA A 108 17.98 1.91 -4.64
C ALA A 108 18.40 2.96 -3.57
N HIS A 109 18.46 4.26 -3.91
CA HIS A 109 18.84 5.31 -2.95
C HIS A 109 17.64 5.96 -2.24
N TRP A 110 16.41 5.60 -2.59
CA TRP A 110 15.21 6.11 -1.93
C TRP A 110 14.70 5.12 -0.88
N ASP A 111 14.54 5.58 0.35
CA ASP A 111 13.87 4.81 1.40
C ASP A 111 12.35 4.73 1.15
N ILE A 112 11.76 5.80 0.63
CA ILE A 112 10.34 5.91 0.29
C ILE A 112 10.19 6.70 -1.02
N PHE A 113 9.39 6.16 -1.94
CA PHE A 113 8.96 6.87 -3.14
C PHE A 113 7.43 6.99 -3.17
N VAL A 114 6.94 8.21 -3.41
CA VAL A 114 5.51 8.49 -3.56
C VAL A 114 5.27 9.09 -4.95
N LYS A 115 4.61 8.34 -5.84
CA LYS A 115 4.34 8.78 -7.22
C LYS A 115 3.45 10.04 -7.28
N ASN A 116 2.51 10.18 -6.36
CA ASN A 116 1.61 11.34 -6.30
C ASN A 116 1.21 11.65 -4.85
N GLN A 117 1.50 12.87 -4.40
CA GLN A 117 1.13 13.38 -3.08
C GLN A 117 0.54 14.79 -3.24
N PRO A 118 -0.76 14.89 -3.62
CA PRO A 118 -1.37 16.19 -3.92
C PRO A 118 -1.61 17.04 -2.67
N TYR A 119 -1.43 16.48 -1.48
CA TYR A 119 -1.66 17.17 -0.21
C TYR A 119 -0.47 17.04 0.72
N CYS A 120 -0.18 18.11 1.46
CA CYS A 120 0.82 18.07 2.51
C CYS A 120 0.37 17.12 3.63
N GLU A 121 1.27 16.24 4.07
CA GLU A 121 0.98 15.28 5.13
C GLU A 121 0.49 15.95 6.42
N MET A 122 1.04 17.10 6.78
CA MET A 122 0.59 17.90 7.93
C MET A 122 -0.90 18.28 7.89
N ALA A 123 -1.49 18.36 6.69
CA ALA A 123 -2.90 18.73 6.51
C ALA A 123 -3.84 17.52 6.64
N TRP A 124 -3.31 16.30 6.63
CA TRP A 124 -4.09 15.06 6.57
C TRP A 124 -3.72 14.02 7.64
N THR A 125 -2.64 14.25 8.39
CA THR A 125 -2.38 13.53 9.64
C THR A 125 -2.89 14.33 10.83
N LYS A 126 -3.09 13.67 11.98
CA LYS A 126 -3.44 14.36 13.23
C LYS A 126 -2.21 14.91 13.96
N GLY A 127 -1.05 14.89 13.31
CA GLY A 127 0.25 15.18 13.91
C GLY A 127 0.77 14.12 14.89
N ASP A 128 0.04 13.01 15.01
CA ASP A 128 0.37 11.84 15.81
C ASP A 128 1.64 11.15 15.29
N ILE A 129 1.85 11.14 13.97
CA ILE A 129 3.07 10.60 13.37
C ILE A 129 4.32 11.40 13.79
N PHE A 130 4.26 12.74 13.70
CA PHE A 130 5.36 13.62 14.10
C PHE A 130 5.70 13.45 15.58
N SER A 131 4.66 13.42 16.43
CA SER A 131 4.81 13.21 17.88
C SER A 131 5.47 11.86 18.19
N ARG A 132 5.10 10.80 17.46
CA ARG A 132 5.65 9.45 17.67
C ARG A 132 7.14 9.37 17.38
N PHE A 133 7.61 10.10 16.37
CA PHE A 133 9.01 10.12 15.95
C PHE A 133 9.82 11.28 16.54
N GLY A 134 9.20 12.13 17.37
CA GLY A 134 9.88 13.26 17.98
C GLY A 134 10.33 14.33 16.97
N THR A 135 9.59 14.47 15.87
CA THR A 135 9.86 15.45 14.80
C THR A 135 8.65 16.37 14.60
N GLN A 136 8.70 17.25 13.59
CA GLN A 136 7.62 18.17 13.21
C GLN A 136 7.59 18.32 11.68
N TRP A 137 6.44 18.70 11.14
CA TRP A 137 6.27 18.84 9.68
C TRP A 137 7.22 19.87 9.02
N SER A 138 7.75 20.81 9.82
CA SER A 138 8.68 21.86 9.36
C SER A 138 10.15 21.51 9.61
N ASP A 139 10.46 20.29 10.06
CA ASP A 139 11.83 19.80 10.22
C ASP A 139 12.43 19.60 8.81
N PRO A 140 13.55 20.25 8.46
CA PRO A 140 14.16 20.10 7.14
C PRO A 140 14.78 18.70 6.91
N HIS A 141 14.88 17.88 7.96
CA HIS A 141 15.32 16.49 7.89
C HIS A 141 14.15 15.49 7.87
N TYR A 142 12.91 15.96 7.96
CA TYR A 142 11.68 15.20 7.72
C TYR A 142 11.28 15.26 6.26
#